data_AF-A0A9N9N302-F1
#
_entry.id   AF-A0A9N9N302-F1
#
_cell.length_a   1.000
_cell.length_b   1.000
_cell.length_c   1.000
_cell.angle_alpha   90.00
_cell.angle_beta   90.00
_cell.angle_gamma   90.00
#
_symmetry.space_group_name_H-M   'P 1'
#
loop_
_entity.id
_entity.type
_entity.pdbx_description
1 polymer ?
#
loop_
_entity_poly.entity_id
_entity_poly.type
_entity_poly.pdbx_seq_one_letter_code
_entity_poly.pdbx_strand_id
1 'polypeptide(L)'
;ELTQEKERYIKENGKSNYQYSRKCLQLNQKEVQNLLQNKTPYVLRLKIPQEHNYSFCDLVRGEVKFQGKDIEDFVLFRQNGIPNYNFACVIDDYLMKISHVLRGEEHLSNAGKQLRDKETSQWQLIGQLREKGYLPQAIVNYLLLLGWHPGTTEEVFNLEEAIKQFNLEGLNARGAVYDLEKLN
;
A
#
# COMPACT_ATOMS: atom_id res chain seq x y z
N GLU A 1 -11.78 0.54 26.46
CA GLU A 1 -11.37 1.95 26.32
C GLU A 1 -10.98 2.33 24.90
N LEU A 2 -9.84 1.88 24.34
CA LEU A 2 -9.39 2.32 23.00
C LEU A 2 -10.41 2.07 21.88
N THR A 3 -11.11 0.92 21.93
CA THR A 3 -12.19 0.62 20.99
C THR A 3 -13.34 1.62 21.10
N GLN A 4 -13.74 1.96 22.33
CA GLN A 4 -14.81 2.92 22.60
C GLN A 4 -14.41 4.34 22.18
N GLU A 5 -13.14 4.71 22.36
CA GLU A 5 -12.60 5.99 21.89
C GLU A 5 -12.70 6.11 20.36
N LYS A 6 -12.30 5.06 19.65
CA LYS A 6 -12.45 4.97 18.19
C LYS A 6 -13.92 5.04 17.76
N GLU A 7 -14.79 4.27 18.40
CA GLU A 7 -16.23 4.26 18.10
C GLU A 7 -16.87 5.63 18.33
N ARG A 8 -16.50 6.32 19.42
CA ARG A 8 -16.96 7.68 19.72
C ARG A 8 -16.52 8.66 18.64
N TYR A 9 -15.25 8.65 18.24
CA TYR A 9 -14.75 9.51 17.17
C TYR A 9 -15.53 9.33 15.87
N ILE A 10 -15.77 8.08 15.48
CA ILE A 10 -16.52 7.75 14.25
C ILE A 10 -17.94 8.29 14.32
N LYS A 11 -18.60 8.12 15.47
CA LYS A 11 -19.98 8.59 15.70
C LYS A 11 -20.10 10.12 15.65
N GLU A 12 -19.13 10.83 16.22
CA GLU A 12 -19.15 12.30 16.31
C GLU A 12 -18.74 12.99 15.00
N ASN A 13 -17.78 12.41 14.28
CA ASN A 13 -17.19 13.06 13.09
C ASN A 13 -17.73 12.52 11.77
N GLY A 14 -18.46 11.39 11.79
CA GLY A 14 -18.94 10.71 10.58
C GLY A 14 -17.81 10.18 9.68
N LYS A 15 -16.57 10.12 10.19
CA LYS A 15 -15.37 9.71 9.44
C LYS A 15 -14.67 8.55 10.12
N SER A 16 -14.14 7.63 9.31
CA SER A 16 -13.43 6.45 9.77
C SER A 16 -11.93 6.66 10.02
N ASN A 17 -11.40 7.85 9.75
CA ASN A 17 -9.98 8.20 9.85
C ASN A 17 -9.55 8.55 11.29
N TYR A 18 -10.05 7.82 12.28
CA TYR A 18 -9.60 7.95 13.66
C TYR A 18 -8.09 7.68 13.73
N GLN A 19 -7.34 8.62 14.30
CA GLN A 19 -5.94 8.46 14.62
C GLN A 19 -5.79 8.14 16.11
N TYR A 20 -4.93 7.17 16.41
CA TYR A 20 -4.63 6.79 17.78
C TYR A 20 -4.06 7.95 18.60
N SER A 21 -4.69 8.26 19.73
CA SER A 21 -4.35 9.39 20.62
C SER A 21 -3.03 9.24 21.41
N ARG A 22 -2.33 8.11 21.26
CA ARG A 22 -1.10 7.79 22.03
C ARG A 22 -1.29 7.71 23.54
N LYS A 23 -2.52 7.60 24.03
CA LYS A 23 -2.85 7.52 25.47
C LYS A 23 -2.01 6.47 26.22
N CYS A 24 -1.71 5.32 25.60
CA CYS A 24 -0.96 4.26 26.28
C CYS A 24 0.52 4.60 26.52
N LEU A 25 1.07 5.66 25.90
CA LEU A 25 2.42 6.15 26.22
C LEU A 25 2.50 6.76 27.63
N GLN A 26 1.37 7.11 28.22
CA GLN A 26 1.30 7.69 29.57
C GLN A 26 1.22 6.64 30.68
N LEU A 27 1.06 5.36 30.32
CA LEU A 27 0.97 4.28 31.30
C LEU A 27 2.33 4.08 31.99
N ASN A 28 2.31 3.97 33.31
CA ASN A 28 3.49 3.61 34.09
C ASN A 28 3.70 2.08 34.10
N GLN A 29 4.87 1.63 34.54
CA GLN A 29 5.21 0.19 34.55
C GLN A 29 4.25 -0.65 35.39
N LYS A 30 3.75 -0.12 36.52
CA LYS A 30 2.81 -0.84 37.40
C LYS A 30 1.46 -1.04 36.72
N GLU A 31 0.96 -0.01 36.03
CA GLU A 31 -0.28 -0.10 35.24
C GLU A 31 -0.14 -1.10 34.10
N VAL A 32 0.97 -1.05 33.36
CA VAL A 32 1.25 -2.01 32.28
C VAL A 32 1.30 -3.44 32.83
N GLN A 33 2.01 -3.68 33.93
CA GLN A 33 2.08 -5.00 34.56
C GLN A 33 0.71 -5.50 35.01
N ASN A 34 -0.11 -4.64 35.63
CA ASN A 34 -1.47 -5.00 36.03
C ASN A 34 -2.34 -5.39 34.81
N LEU A 35 -2.26 -4.64 33.70
CA LEU A 35 -3.00 -4.94 32.48
C LEU A 35 -2.58 -6.29 31.87
N LEU A 36 -1.28 -6.57 31.86
CA LEU A 36 -0.72 -7.84 31.36
C LEU A 36 -1.11 -9.02 32.26
N GLN A 37 -1.02 -8.88 33.59
CA GLN A 37 -1.46 -9.90 34.55
C GLN A 37 -2.95 -10.22 34.39
N ASN A 38 -3.77 -9.20 34.13
CA ASN A 38 -5.20 -9.34 33.86
C ASN A 38 -5.52 -9.87 32.46
N LYS A 39 -4.52 -10.25 31.65
CA LYS A 39 -4.68 -10.73 30.27
C LYS A 39 -5.49 -9.76 29.40
N THR A 40 -5.34 -8.46 29.64
CA THR A 40 -6.05 -7.43 28.88
C THR A 40 -5.62 -7.49 27.41
N PRO A 41 -6.54 -7.61 26.43
CA PRO A 41 -6.17 -7.64 25.02
C PRO A 41 -5.43 -6.37 24.59
N TYR A 42 -4.34 -6.52 23.85
CA TYR A 42 -3.52 -5.41 23.37
C TYR A 42 -3.05 -5.63 21.93
N VAL A 43 -2.60 -4.55 21.30
CA VAL A 43 -1.95 -4.57 19.98
C VAL A 43 -0.55 -3.99 20.12
N LEU A 44 0.38 -4.38 19.26
CA LEU A 44 1.68 -3.72 19.16
C LEU A 44 1.60 -2.65 18.08
N ARG A 45 2.06 -1.44 18.40
CA ARG A 45 2.12 -0.30 17.49
C ARG A 45 3.55 0.17 17.31
N LEU A 46 3.87 0.69 16.13
CA LEU A 46 5.13 1.37 15.91
C LEU A 46 5.04 2.78 16.50
N LYS A 47 5.95 3.14 17.40
CA LYS A 47 6.03 4.50 17.93
C LYS A 47 6.78 5.39 16.94
N ILE A 48 6.08 6.32 16.31
CA ILE A 48 6.65 7.25 15.34
C ILE A 48 7.17 8.53 16.04
N PRO A 49 8.45 8.89 15.93
CA PRO A 49 8.94 10.22 16.32
C PRO A 49 8.16 11.34 15.59
N GLN A 50 7.52 12.27 16.31
CA GLN A 50 6.60 13.26 15.70
C GLN A 50 7.34 14.43 15.05
N GLU A 51 8.50 14.74 15.60
CA GLU A 51 9.36 15.86 15.21
C GLU A 51 10.33 15.49 14.08
N HIS A 52 10.37 14.21 13.68
CA HIS A 52 11.24 13.74 12.62
C HIS A 52 10.63 13.99 11.24
N ASN A 53 11.47 14.42 10.29
CA ASN A 53 11.10 14.51 8.88
C ASN A 53 11.64 13.29 8.15
N TYR A 54 10.75 12.54 7.51
CA TYR A 54 11.10 11.38 6.70
C TYR A 54 11.14 11.80 5.23
N SER A 55 12.11 11.29 4.49
CA SER A 55 12.13 11.41 3.04
C SER A 55 12.68 10.15 2.40
N PHE A 56 12.25 9.90 1.16
CA PHE A 56 12.84 8.90 0.30
C PHE A 56 12.77 9.37 -1.15
N CYS A 57 13.62 8.78 -2.00
CA CYS A 57 13.57 8.99 -3.44
C CYS A 57 12.71 7.90 -4.08
N ASP A 58 11.57 8.29 -4.63
CA ASP A 58 10.75 7.45 -5.48
C ASP A 58 11.29 7.53 -6.92
N LEU A 59 11.44 6.38 -7.58
CA LEU A 59 12.02 6.33 -8.93
C LEU A 59 11.17 7.04 -10.00
N VAL A 60 9.87 7.23 -9.76
CA VAL A 60 8.94 7.86 -10.70
C VAL A 60 8.56 9.28 -10.25
N ARG A 61 8.39 9.51 -8.95
CA ARG A 61 7.94 10.80 -8.38
C ARG A 61 9.08 11.70 -7.89
N GLY A 62 10.31 11.18 -7.79
CA GLY A 62 11.44 11.89 -7.21
C GLY A 62 11.37 11.96 -5.69
N GLU A 63 11.81 13.07 -5.10
CA GLU A 63 11.87 13.23 -3.64
C GLU A 63 10.47 13.34 -3.02
N VAL A 64 10.14 12.41 -2.12
CA VAL A 64 8.90 12.41 -1.34
C VAL A 64 9.22 12.69 0.12
N LYS A 65 8.46 13.59 0.75
CA LYS A 65 8.68 14.04 2.14
C LYS A 65 7.43 13.87 2.99
N PHE A 66 7.63 13.49 4.25
CA PHE A 66 6.59 13.33 5.25
C PHE A 66 7.08 13.87 6.59
N GLN A 67 6.19 14.45 7.38
CA GLN A 67 6.50 14.81 8.77
C GLN A 67 5.96 13.71 9.69
N GLY A 68 6.71 13.38 10.73
CA GLY A 68 6.33 12.32 11.67
C GLY A 68 4.97 12.54 12.32
N LYS A 69 4.60 13.81 12.56
CA LYS A 69 3.27 14.21 13.05
C LYS A 69 2.11 13.81 12.14
N ASP A 70 2.37 13.65 10.84
CA ASP A 70 1.38 13.27 9.84
C ASP A 70 1.28 11.73 9.68
N ILE A 71 2.13 10.98 10.40
CA ILE A 71 2.20 9.52 10.38
C ILE A 71 1.66 8.97 11.71
N GLU A 72 0.62 8.15 11.63
CA GLU A 72 0.02 7.51 12.80
C GLU A 72 0.93 6.42 13.38
N ASP A 73 0.86 6.21 14.70
CA ASP A 73 1.36 4.99 15.36
C ASP A 73 0.52 3.77 14.96
N PHE A 74 0.76 3.27 13.75
CA PHE A 74 -0.01 2.18 13.16
C PHE A 74 0.29 0.84 13.85
N VAL A 75 -0.70 -0.07 13.80
CA VAL A 75 -0.62 -1.40 14.38
C VAL A 75 0.33 -2.28 13.56
N LEU A 76 1.33 -2.86 14.23
CA LEU A 76 2.23 -3.88 13.70
C LEU A 76 1.69 -5.29 13.94
N PHE A 77 1.17 -5.57 15.13
CA PHE A 77 0.57 -6.86 15.47
C PHE A 77 -0.82 -6.67 16.05
N ARG A 78 -1.78 -7.43 15.51
CA ARG A 78 -3.14 -7.49 16.02
C ARG A 78 -3.20 -8.32 17.32
N GLN A 79 -4.33 -8.26 18.01
CA GLN A 79 -4.56 -8.98 19.28
C GLN A 79 -4.38 -10.51 19.16
N ASN A 80 -4.64 -11.06 17.97
CA ASN A 80 -4.47 -12.48 17.67
C ASN A 80 -3.03 -12.87 17.26
N GLY A 81 -2.07 -11.96 17.40
CA GLY A 81 -0.66 -12.21 17.05
C GLY A 81 -0.37 -12.18 15.55
N ILE A 82 -1.35 -11.89 14.69
CA ILE A 82 -1.13 -11.79 13.26
C ILE A 82 -0.53 -10.41 12.94
N PRO A 83 0.60 -10.36 12.19
CA PRO A 83 1.18 -9.10 11.76
C PRO A 83 0.26 -8.35 10.79
N ASN A 84 0.34 -7.04 10.80
CA ASN A 84 -0.29 -6.21 9.78
C ASN A 84 0.46 -6.38 8.45
N TYR A 85 -0.27 -6.33 7.34
CA TYR A 85 0.25 -6.39 5.97
C TYR A 85 1.49 -5.51 5.77
N ASN A 86 1.44 -4.23 6.16
CA ASN A 86 2.57 -3.32 5.96
C ASN A 86 3.84 -3.78 6.69
N PHE A 87 3.69 -4.39 7.87
CA PHE A 87 4.81 -4.91 8.62
C PHE A 87 5.35 -6.20 8.00
N ALA A 88 4.45 -7.11 7.62
CA ALA A 88 4.81 -8.36 6.96
C ALA A 88 5.58 -8.10 5.65
N CYS A 89 5.07 -7.23 4.78
CA CYS A 89 5.75 -6.89 3.52
C CYS A 89 7.16 -6.36 3.73
N VAL A 90 7.38 -5.45 4.68
CA VAL A 90 8.72 -4.89 4.93
C VAL A 90 9.69 -5.97 5.43
N ILE A 91 9.21 -6.87 6.30
CA ILE A 91 10.03 -7.99 6.80
C ILE A 91 10.34 -8.97 5.68
N ASP A 92 9.35 -9.34 4.87
CA ASP A 92 9.52 -10.26 3.75
C ASP A 92 10.46 -9.66 2.70
N ASP A 93 10.30 -8.38 2.35
CA ASP A 93 11.20 -7.66 1.43
C ASP A 93 12.65 -7.68 1.93
N TYR A 94 12.85 -7.42 3.23
CA TYR A 94 14.18 -7.49 3.84
C TYR A 94 14.77 -8.90 3.80
N LEU A 95 13.98 -9.92 4.17
CA LEU A 95 14.43 -11.31 4.22
C LEU A 95 14.70 -11.89 2.82
N MET A 96 13.88 -11.50 1.84
CA MET A 96 14.04 -11.89 0.43
C MET A 96 15.05 -11.03 -0.32
N LYS A 97 15.66 -10.02 0.34
CA LYS A 97 16.65 -9.10 -0.23
C LYS A 97 16.12 -8.36 -1.46
N ILE A 98 14.85 -7.94 -1.39
CA ILE A 98 14.23 -7.11 -2.43
C ILE A 98 15.00 -5.80 -2.55
N SER A 99 15.45 -5.49 -3.76
CA SER A 99 16.24 -4.29 -4.05
C SER A 99 15.39 -3.13 -4.54
N HIS A 100 14.28 -3.41 -5.21
CA HIS A 100 13.37 -2.44 -5.81
C HIS A 100 11.93 -2.88 -5.59
N VAL A 101 11.10 -2.00 -5.04
CA VAL A 101 9.68 -2.25 -4.79
C VAL A 101 8.85 -1.47 -5.80
N LEU A 102 8.27 -2.15 -6.78
CA LEU A 102 7.35 -1.56 -7.76
C LEU A 102 5.92 -1.87 -7.34
N ARG A 103 5.09 -0.82 -7.16
CA ARG A 103 3.70 -0.94 -6.70
C ARG A 103 2.86 0.26 -7.17
N GLY A 104 1.54 0.10 -7.17
CA GLY A 104 0.60 1.17 -7.53
C GLY A 104 0.68 2.38 -6.59
N GLU A 105 0.36 3.57 -7.12
CA GLU A 105 0.49 4.85 -6.40
C GLU A 105 -0.41 4.97 -5.17
N GLU A 106 -1.49 4.21 -5.11
CA GLU A 106 -2.36 4.17 -3.94
C GLU A 106 -1.58 3.71 -2.70
N HIS A 107 -0.53 2.92 -2.88
CA HIS A 107 0.36 2.47 -1.83
C HIS A 107 1.36 3.53 -1.35
N LEU A 108 1.42 4.72 -1.99
CA LEU A 108 2.16 5.87 -1.45
C LEU A 108 1.55 6.39 -0.14
N SER A 109 0.22 6.34 -0.01
CA SER A 109 -0.51 6.72 1.22
C SER A 109 -1.14 5.52 1.95
N ASN A 110 -1.24 4.35 1.30
CA ASN A 110 -1.88 3.17 1.86
C ASN A 110 -0.98 2.26 2.69
N ALA A 111 -0.51 2.80 3.80
CA ALA A 111 -0.51 2.02 5.04
C ALA A 111 -1.93 1.86 5.64
N GLY A 112 -2.93 2.67 5.20
CA GLY A 112 -4.20 2.84 5.91
C GLY A 112 -5.53 2.44 5.24
N LYS A 113 -5.64 2.20 3.92
CA LYS A 113 -6.98 1.98 3.28
C LYS A 113 -7.16 0.67 2.48
N GLN A 114 -6.34 -0.35 2.71
CA GLN A 114 -6.43 -1.61 1.95
C GLN A 114 -7.49 -2.61 2.48
N LEU A 115 -8.58 -2.12 3.10
CA LEU A 115 -9.70 -2.97 3.55
C LEU A 115 -11.05 -2.56 2.93
N ARG A 116 -11.05 -1.92 1.77
CA ARG A 116 -12.28 -1.63 1.04
C ARG A 116 -12.10 -2.01 -0.44
N ASP A 117 -12.63 -3.18 -0.80
CA ASP A 117 -12.92 -3.68 -2.16
C ASP A 117 -11.76 -4.04 -3.10
N LYS A 118 -10.91 -5.04 -2.78
CA LYS A 118 -9.82 -5.44 -3.72
C LYS A 118 -9.61 -6.93 -4.02
N GLU A 119 -10.51 -7.83 -3.66
CA GLU A 119 -10.51 -9.18 -4.27
C GLU A 119 -11.34 -9.27 -5.56
N THR A 120 -12.07 -8.20 -5.92
CA THR A 120 -13.07 -8.23 -7.01
C THR A 120 -12.71 -7.40 -8.25
N SER A 121 -11.50 -6.83 -8.40
CA SER A 121 -11.28 -5.80 -9.44
C SER A 121 -10.30 -6.13 -10.57
N GLN A 122 -9.14 -6.75 -10.30
CA GLN A 122 -8.13 -6.99 -11.35
C GLN A 122 -8.15 -8.42 -11.91
N TRP A 123 -8.22 -9.43 -11.03
CA TRP A 123 -8.35 -10.82 -11.45
C TRP A 123 -9.64 -11.10 -12.21
N GLN A 124 -10.74 -10.49 -11.77
CA GLN A 124 -12.03 -10.58 -12.45
C GLN A 124 -11.96 -9.92 -13.84
N LEU A 125 -11.23 -8.80 -13.97
CA LEU A 125 -11.02 -8.15 -15.26
C LEU A 125 -10.24 -9.03 -16.23
N ILE A 126 -9.10 -9.60 -15.81
CA ILE A 126 -8.31 -10.51 -16.65
C ILE A 126 -9.16 -11.73 -17.03
N GLY A 127 -9.93 -12.28 -16.08
CA GLY A 127 -10.89 -13.35 -16.34
C GLY A 127 -11.91 -12.99 -17.43
N GLN A 128 -12.55 -11.83 -17.30
CA GLN A 128 -13.52 -11.33 -18.28
C GLN A 128 -12.91 -11.09 -19.67
N LEU A 129 -11.69 -10.55 -19.73
CA LEU A 129 -10.98 -10.36 -20.99
C LEU A 129 -10.68 -11.70 -21.67
N ARG A 130 -10.27 -12.70 -20.89
CA ARG A 130 -10.08 -14.07 -21.43
C ARG A 130 -11.39 -14.69 -21.92
N GLU A 131 -12.49 -14.52 -21.18
CA GLU A 131 -13.82 -15.00 -21.59
C GLU A 131 -14.32 -14.32 -22.86
N LYS A 132 -13.97 -13.05 -23.07
CA LYS A 132 -14.25 -12.31 -24.31
C LYS A 132 -13.36 -12.70 -25.50
N GLY A 133 -12.39 -13.60 -25.31
CA GLY A 133 -11.54 -14.13 -26.38
C GLY A 133 -10.26 -13.34 -26.63
N TYR A 134 -9.90 -12.37 -25.77
CA TYR A 134 -8.64 -11.64 -25.92
C TYR A 134 -7.44 -12.57 -25.66
N LEU A 135 -6.43 -12.47 -26.54
CA LEU A 135 -5.20 -13.24 -26.40
C LEU A 135 -4.41 -12.77 -25.17
N PRO A 136 -3.83 -13.68 -24.36
CA PRO A 136 -3.00 -13.31 -23.21
C PRO A 136 -1.89 -12.33 -23.57
N GLN A 137 -1.27 -12.49 -24.74
CA GLN A 137 -0.21 -11.61 -25.25
C GLN A 137 -0.74 -10.17 -25.48
N ALA A 138 -1.94 -10.03 -26.04
CA ALA A 138 -2.55 -8.72 -26.26
C ALA A 138 -2.88 -8.03 -24.92
N ILE A 139 -3.37 -8.80 -23.94
CA ILE A 139 -3.62 -8.29 -22.58
C ILE A 139 -2.32 -7.81 -21.94
N VAL A 140 -1.24 -8.59 -22.01
CA VAL A 140 0.07 -8.21 -21.45
C VAL A 140 0.62 -6.96 -22.14
N ASN A 141 0.58 -6.89 -23.47
CA ASN A 141 1.03 -5.71 -24.22
C ASN A 141 0.24 -4.44 -23.84
N TYR A 142 -1.09 -4.56 -23.75
CA TYR A 142 -1.95 -3.46 -23.34
C TYR A 142 -1.63 -2.99 -21.92
N LEU A 143 -1.51 -3.92 -20.96
CA LEU A 143 -1.18 -3.60 -19.56
C LEU A 143 0.22 -3.00 -19.43
N LEU A 144 1.19 -3.43 -20.23
CA LEU A 144 2.54 -2.88 -20.24
C LEU A 144 2.52 -1.38 -20.58
N LEU A 145 1.70 -0.96 -21.53
CA LEU A 145 1.60 0.44 -21.96
C LEU A 145 0.80 1.32 -21.00
N LEU A 146 0.18 0.74 -19.96
CA LEU A 146 -0.47 1.49 -18.89
C LEU A 146 0.57 2.04 -17.91
N GLY A 147 1.15 3.19 -18.28
CA GLY A 147 2.09 3.92 -17.43
C GLY A 147 3.56 3.76 -17.81
N TRP A 148 3.86 2.99 -18.87
CA TRP A 148 5.19 2.90 -19.47
C TRP A 148 5.15 3.26 -20.96
N HIS A 149 6.18 3.97 -21.43
CA HIS A 149 6.35 4.32 -22.83
C HIS A 149 7.79 4.00 -23.29
N PRO A 150 7.98 3.29 -24.42
CA PRO A 150 9.31 2.85 -24.90
C PRO A 150 10.20 4.00 -25.41
N GLY A 151 9.61 5.18 -25.62
CA GLY A 151 10.28 6.33 -26.25
C GLY A 151 10.16 6.33 -27.78
N THR A 152 9.52 5.32 -28.35
CA THR A 152 9.19 5.16 -29.77
C THR A 152 7.69 5.26 -30.00
N THR A 153 7.25 5.20 -31.25
CA THR A 153 5.82 5.10 -31.63
C THR A 153 5.33 3.65 -31.70
N GLU A 154 6.16 2.68 -31.32
CA GLU A 154 5.79 1.27 -31.33
C GLU A 154 4.87 0.98 -30.14
N GLU A 155 3.74 0.33 -30.40
CA GLU A 155 2.71 0.01 -29.39
C GLU A 155 2.39 -1.49 -29.34
N VAL A 156 3.08 -2.32 -30.12
CA VAL A 156 2.85 -3.76 -30.18
C VAL A 156 4.16 -4.48 -29.94
N PHE A 157 4.24 -5.18 -28.82
CA PHE A 157 5.42 -5.91 -28.38
C PHE A 157 5.04 -7.34 -28.04
N ASN A 158 5.93 -8.28 -28.35
CA ASN A 158 5.97 -9.53 -27.60
C ASN A 158 6.73 -9.33 -26.27
N LEU A 159 6.64 -10.34 -25.39
CA LEU A 159 7.23 -10.24 -24.05
C LEU A 159 8.77 -10.10 -24.09
N GLU A 160 9.45 -10.72 -25.06
CA GLU A 160 10.90 -10.63 -25.17
C GLU A 160 11.36 -9.24 -25.62
N GLU A 161 10.63 -8.63 -26.56
CA GLU A 161 10.87 -7.25 -27.00
C GLU A 161 10.61 -6.27 -25.86
N ALA A 162 9.49 -6.43 -25.15
CA ALA A 162 9.18 -5.63 -23.97
C ALA A 162 10.29 -5.69 -22.93
N ILE A 163 10.81 -6.87 -22.61
CA ILE A 163 11.92 -7.04 -21.65
C ILE A 163 13.19 -6.32 -22.12
N LYS A 164 13.51 -6.38 -23.43
CA LYS A 164 14.71 -5.73 -23.98
C LYS A 164 14.61 -4.20 -23.98
N GLN A 165 13.41 -3.66 -24.18
CA GLN A 165 13.18 -2.22 -24.24
C GLN A 165 12.86 -1.60 -22.88
N PHE A 166 12.36 -2.40 -21.92
CA PHE A 166 11.92 -1.90 -20.61
C PHE A 166 13.05 -1.16 -19.89
N ASN A 167 12.71 0.04 -19.46
CA ASN A 167 13.58 0.92 -18.69
C ASN A 167 12.71 1.77 -17.75
N LEU A 168 13.33 2.24 -16.66
CA LEU A 168 12.62 2.99 -15.62
C LEU A 168 12.26 4.40 -16.08
N GLU A 169 13.04 4.98 -16.99
CA GLU A 169 12.84 6.32 -17.54
C GLU A 169 11.54 6.43 -18.36
N GLY A 170 11.10 5.30 -18.94
CA GLY A 170 9.83 5.20 -19.65
C GLY A 170 8.60 5.18 -18.75
N LEU A 171 8.77 4.99 -17.42
CA LEU A 171 7.66 5.06 -16.48
C LEU A 171 7.21 6.50 -16.27
N ASN A 172 5.90 6.74 -16.37
CA ASN A 172 5.34 8.05 -16.17
C ASN A 172 4.44 8.12 -14.93
N ALA A 173 4.47 9.28 -14.29
CA ALA A 173 3.71 9.56 -13.07
C ALA A 173 2.24 9.93 -13.34
N ARG A 174 1.80 9.91 -14.61
CA ARG A 174 0.41 10.24 -14.96
C ARG A 174 -0.44 8.98 -14.77
N GLY A 175 -1.66 9.18 -14.29
CA GLY A 175 -2.61 8.06 -14.15
C GLY A 175 -2.84 7.41 -15.52
N ALA A 176 -2.64 6.10 -15.58
CA ALA A 176 -2.94 5.35 -16.78
C ALA A 176 -4.43 5.45 -17.11
N VAL A 177 -4.75 5.80 -18.35
CA VAL A 177 -6.13 5.83 -18.83
C VAL A 177 -6.47 4.43 -19.32
N TYR A 178 -7.48 3.83 -18.68
CA TYR A 178 -7.98 2.53 -19.07
C TYR A 178 -8.94 2.69 -20.26
N ASP A 179 -8.52 2.20 -21.41
CA ASP A 179 -9.25 2.28 -22.68
C ASP A 179 -9.34 0.88 -23.31
N LEU A 180 -10.52 0.26 -23.21
CA LEU A 180 -10.79 -1.06 -23.79
C LEU A 180 -10.84 -1.05 -25.31
N GLU A 181 -11.05 0.10 -25.96
CA GLU A 181 -11.03 0.15 -27.43
C GLU A 181 -9.64 -0.16 -27.96
N LYS A 182 -8.58 0.22 -27.23
CA LYS A 182 -7.18 -0.11 -27.58
C LYS A 182 -6.85 -1.60 -27.56
N LEU A 183 -7.72 -2.44 -27.01
CA LEU A 183 -7.57 -3.89 -27.04
C LEU A 183 -8.16 -4.53 -28.32
N ASN A 184 -8.96 -3.79 -29.10
CA ASN A 184 -9.59 -4.26 -30.35
C ASN A 184 -8.81 -3.80 -31.59
#